data_AF-A0A3E0KM81-F1
#
_entry.id   AF-A0A3E0KM81-F1
#
_cell.length_a   1.000
_cell.length_b   1.000
_cell.length_c   1.000
_cell.angle_alpha   90.00
_cell.angle_beta   90.00
_cell.angle_gamma   90.00
#
_symmetry.space_group_name_H-M   'P 1'
#
loop_
_entity.id
_entity.type
_entity.pdbx_description
1 polymer ?
#
loop_
_entity_poly.entity_id
_entity_poly.type
_entity_poly.pdbx_seq_one_letter_code
_entity_poly.pdbx_strand_id
1 'polypeptide(L)'
;ALTRVYPDLTVDVLVVGRRGHRTATSAVLLERAAPRLAVIPGGPYNEEGRPHADVLERLEAAGVRVYRTDRDGTIQMTAAPRGPRVRLVPPQPPP
;
A
#
# COMPACT_ATOMS: atom_id res chain seq x y z
N ALA A 1 -15.06 -4.57 10.68
CA ALA A 1 -14.17 -4.50 9.51
C ALA A 1 -14.81 -3.60 8.46
N LEU A 2 -14.03 -2.82 7.70
CA LEU A 2 -14.54 -1.89 6.67
C LEU A 2 -15.50 -2.58 5.69
N THR A 3 -15.20 -3.83 5.34
CA THR A 3 -15.99 -4.69 4.45
C THR A 3 -17.40 -5.03 4.96
N ARG A 4 -17.69 -4.81 6.26
CA ARG A 4 -19.04 -4.98 6.83
C ARG A 4 -19.88 -3.71 6.69
N VAL A 5 -19.24 -2.54 6.69
CA VAL A 5 -19.92 -1.24 6.59
C VAL A 5 -20.10 -0.85 5.11
N TYR A 6 -19.12 -1.20 4.28
CA TYR A 6 -19.10 -0.95 2.85
C TYR A 6 -18.97 -2.29 2.10
N PRO A 7 -20.09 -2.96 1.79
CA PRO A 7 -20.06 -4.29 1.18
C PRO A 7 -19.48 -4.28 -0.23
N ASP A 8 -19.69 -3.20 -0.98
CA ASP A 8 -19.25 -3.01 -2.37
C ASP A 8 -18.02 -2.09 -2.47
N LEU A 9 -17.22 -2.02 -1.40
CA LEU A 9 -16.03 -1.17 -1.37
C LEU A 9 -15.02 -1.65 -2.40
N THR A 10 -14.77 -0.84 -3.43
CA THR A 10 -13.66 -0.99 -4.36
C THR A 10 -12.77 0.25 -4.32
N VAL A 11 -11.45 0.09 -4.44
CA VAL A 11 -10.51 1.21 -4.46
C VAL A 11 -9.45 1.03 -5.54
N ASP A 12 -8.97 2.12 -6.13
CA ASP A 12 -7.80 2.04 -7.02
C ASP A 12 -6.49 1.88 -6.23
N VAL A 13 -6.44 2.49 -5.04
CA VAL A 13 -5.25 2.59 -4.20
C VAL A 13 -5.58 2.20 -2.76
N LEU A 14 -4.81 1.26 -2.22
CA LEU A 14 -4.84 0.89 -0.80
C LEU A 14 -3.64 1.46 -0.07
N VAL A 15 -3.87 2.32 0.93
CA VAL A 15 -2.81 2.66 1.89
C VAL A 15 -2.77 1.57 2.95
N VAL A 16 -1.65 0.86 3.03
CA VAL A 16 -1.50 -0.33 3.88
C VAL A 16 -1.45 0.08 5.35
N GLY A 17 -2.40 -0.45 6.11
CA GLY A 17 -2.56 -0.14 7.53
C GLY A 17 -1.36 -0.58 8.37
N ARG A 18 -1.08 0.18 9.44
CA ARG A 18 -0.02 -0.09 10.42
C ARG A 18 1.32 -0.44 9.77
N ARG A 19 1.71 0.25 8.69
CA ARG A 19 3.00 0.03 7.99
C ARG A 19 3.20 -1.42 7.49
N GLY A 20 2.13 -2.18 7.29
CA GLY A 20 2.23 -3.60 6.91
C GLY A 20 2.44 -4.56 8.09
N HIS A 21 1.76 -4.31 9.20
CA HIS A 21 1.63 -5.30 10.28
C HIS A 21 0.76 -6.49 9.81
N ARG A 22 1.09 -7.71 10.25
CA ARG A 22 0.46 -8.97 9.78
C ARG A 22 -1.06 -8.98 9.91
N THR A 23 -1.59 -8.30 10.93
CA THR A 23 -3.02 -8.24 11.25
C THR A 23 -3.78 -7.09 10.58
N ALA A 24 -3.12 -6.17 9.87
CA ALA A 24 -3.75 -4.94 9.37
C ALA A 24 -4.31 -5.05 7.94
N THR A 25 -3.86 -6.01 7.15
CA THR A 25 -4.19 -6.12 5.71
C THR A 25 -4.61 -7.54 5.35
N SER A 26 -5.83 -7.94 5.73
CA SER A 26 -6.32 -9.30 5.51
C SER A 26 -6.58 -9.63 4.04
N ALA A 27 -6.55 -10.93 3.69
CA ALA A 27 -6.94 -11.41 2.36
C ALA A 27 -8.37 -10.99 1.99
N VAL A 28 -9.32 -11.08 2.93
CA VAL A 28 -10.72 -10.65 2.74
C VAL A 28 -10.82 -9.16 2.37
N LEU A 29 -9.95 -8.32 2.91
CA LEU A 29 -9.91 -6.91 2.52
C LEU A 29 -9.42 -6.75 1.08
N LEU A 30 -8.35 -7.45 0.70
CA LEU A 30 -7.77 -7.37 -0.65
C LEU A 30 -8.72 -7.90 -1.72
N GLU A 31 -9.40 -9.02 -1.45
CA GLU A 31 -10.38 -9.63 -2.35
C GLU A 31 -11.55 -8.68 -2.63
N ARG A 32 -12.09 -8.03 -1.59
CA ARG A 32 -13.23 -7.13 -1.74
C ARG A 32 -12.84 -5.78 -2.31
N ALA A 33 -11.79 -5.17 -1.77
CA ALA A 33 -11.34 -3.84 -2.18
C ALA A 33 -10.71 -3.83 -3.59
N ALA A 34 -10.22 -4.99 -4.05
CA ALA A 34 -9.59 -5.21 -5.34
C ALA A 34 -8.62 -4.07 -5.79
N PRO A 35 -7.69 -3.64 -4.92
CA PRO A 35 -6.81 -2.51 -5.24
C PRO A 35 -5.86 -2.85 -6.38
N ARG A 36 -5.61 -1.87 -7.25
CA ARG A 36 -4.57 -2.00 -8.28
C ARG A 36 -3.20 -1.67 -7.71
N LEU A 37 -3.15 -0.71 -6.79
CA LEU A 37 -1.94 -0.20 -6.17
C LEU A 37 -2.03 -0.28 -4.65
N ALA A 38 -0.91 -0.55 -3.99
CA ALA A 38 -0.77 -0.43 -2.55
C ALA A 38 0.41 0.46 -2.18
N VAL A 39 0.22 1.34 -1.20
CA VAL A 39 1.28 2.18 -0.64
C VAL A 39 1.54 1.75 0.80
N ILE A 40 2.78 1.39 1.12
CA ILE A 40 3.22 1.02 2.45
C ILE A 40 4.02 2.18 3.03
N PRO A 41 3.49 2.88 4.05
CA PRO A 41 4.26 3.88 4.76
C PRO A 41 5.37 3.22 5.59
N GLY A 42 6.59 3.70 5.41
CA GLY A 42 7.79 3.27 6.14
C GLY A 42 8.75 4.44 6.33
N GLY A 43 9.51 4.43 7.43
CA GLY A 43 10.58 5.39 7.66
C GLY A 43 11.86 5.02 6.89
N PRO A 44 12.77 5.97 6.63
CA PRO A 44 13.93 5.78 5.74
C PRO A 44 14.90 4.67 6.16
N TYR A 45 14.89 4.26 7.42
CA TYR A 45 15.77 3.20 7.94
C TYR A 45 15.03 1.89 8.25
N ASN A 46 13.70 1.86 8.09
CA ASN A 46 12.84 0.70 8.33
C ASN A 46 13.23 -0.15 9.56
N GLU A 47 13.52 0.51 10.67
CA GLU A 47 14.14 -0.10 11.86
C GLU A 47 13.25 -1.15 12.54
N GLU A 48 11.94 -1.11 12.26
CA GLU A 48 10.92 -2.01 12.79
C GLU A 48 10.80 -3.33 11.99
N GLY A 49 11.56 -3.50 10.90
CA GLY A 49 11.50 -4.71 10.06
C GLY A 49 10.16 -4.89 9.35
N ARG A 50 9.51 -3.79 8.95
CA ARG A 50 8.22 -3.79 8.27
C ARG A 50 8.36 -3.56 6.77
N PRO A 51 7.32 -3.82 5.95
CA PRO A 51 6.18 -4.69 6.21
C PRO A 51 6.62 -6.14 6.50
N HIS A 52 5.80 -6.91 7.20
CA HIS A 52 6.07 -8.36 7.34
C HIS A 52 5.93 -9.08 5.99
N ALA A 53 6.73 -10.14 5.79
CA ALA A 53 6.76 -10.90 4.54
C ALA A 53 5.39 -11.44 4.12
N ASP A 54 4.60 -11.92 5.09
CA ASP A 54 3.24 -12.43 4.84
C ASP A 54 2.27 -11.36 4.31
N VAL A 55 2.52 -10.07 4.59
CA VAL A 55 1.75 -8.96 4.00
C VAL A 55 2.15 -8.74 2.55
N LEU A 56 3.45 -8.83 2.24
CA LEU A 56 3.94 -8.71 0.86
C LEU A 56 3.43 -9.86 -0.01
N GLU A 57 3.51 -11.10 0.49
CA GLU A 57 2.98 -12.30 -0.19
C GLU A 57 1.49 -12.18 -0.49
N ARG A 58 0.69 -11.67 0.46
CA ARG A 58 -0.75 -11.42 0.25
C ARG A 58 -1.02 -10.38 -0.84
N LEU A 59 -0.25 -9.30 -0.86
CA LEU A 59 -0.38 -8.26 -1.87
C LEU A 59 0.02 -8.77 -3.26
N GLU A 60 1.10 -9.55 -3.33
CA GLU A 60 1.57 -10.19 -4.56
C GLU A 60 0.55 -11.21 -5.08
N ALA A 61 0.02 -12.09 -4.22
CA ALA A 61 -1.00 -13.07 -4.59
C ALA A 61 -2.30 -12.40 -5.09
N ALA A 62 -2.61 -11.19 -4.61
CA ALA A 62 -3.74 -10.40 -5.07
C ALA A 62 -3.44 -9.58 -6.34
N GLY A 63 -2.24 -9.67 -6.92
CA GLY A 63 -1.85 -8.94 -8.13
C GLY A 63 -1.67 -7.43 -7.92
N VAL A 64 -1.46 -7.00 -6.67
CA VAL A 64 -1.39 -5.58 -6.30
C VAL A 64 0.03 -5.05 -6.48
N ARG A 65 0.19 -3.96 -7.23
CA ARG A 65 1.50 -3.30 -7.33
C ARG A 65 1.81 -2.51 -6.05
N VAL A 66 2.95 -2.80 -5.43
CA VAL A 66 3.35 -2.21 -4.14
C VAL A 66 4.37 -1.08 -4.34
N TYR A 67 4.13 0.04 -3.65
CA TYR A 67 5.09 1.13 -3.44
C TYR A 67 5.37 1.31 -1.95
N ARG A 68 6.59 1.72 -1.61
CA ARG A 68 7.13 1.76 -0.25
C ARG A 68 7.88 3.07 -0.01
N THR A 69 7.44 3.90 0.94
CA THR A 69 8.10 5.20 1.15
C THR A 69 9.52 5.09 1.69
N ASP A 70 9.87 3.96 2.32
CA ASP A 70 11.22 3.67 2.81
C ASP A 70 12.19 3.25 1.68
N ARG A 71 11.67 2.84 0.52
CA ARG A 71 12.48 2.42 -0.65
C ARG A 71 12.38 3.39 -1.82
N ASP A 72 11.17 3.83 -2.11
CA ASP A 72 10.81 4.62 -3.28
C ASP A 72 10.82 6.13 -2.99
N GLY A 73 11.04 6.52 -1.74
CA GLY A 73 10.98 7.91 -1.29
C GLY A 73 9.55 8.45 -1.21
N THR A 74 9.37 9.71 -1.59
CA THR A 74 8.04 10.32 -1.61
C THR A 74 7.24 9.79 -2.80
N ILE A 75 6.09 9.18 -2.52
CA ILE A 75 5.16 8.67 -3.52
C ILE A 75 4.06 9.71 -3.73
N GLN A 76 4.04 10.33 -4.92
CA GLN A 76 2.98 11.26 -5.31
C GLN A 76 1.95 10.54 -6.18
N MET A 77 0.68 10.59 -5.78
CA MET A 77 -0.42 9.98 -6.52
C MET A 77 -1.41 11.06 -6.94
N THR A 78 -1.73 11.11 -8.23
CA THR A 78 -2.71 12.04 -8.78
C THR A 78 -3.89 11.26 -9.34
N ALA A 79 -5.09 11.54 -8.83
CA ALA A 79 -6.32 10.96 -9.36
C ALA A 79 -6.54 11.45 -10.80
N ALA A 80 -6.86 10.53 -11.72
CA ALA A 80 -7.15 10.83 -13.11
C ALA A 80 -8.21 9.87 -13.67
N PRO A 81 -8.93 10.24 -14.74
CA PRO A 81 -10.04 9.43 -15.29
C PRO A 81 -9.63 8.02 -15.76
N ARG A 82 -8.35 7.82 -16.09
CA ARG A 82 -7.81 6.53 -16.55
C ARG A 82 -7.15 5.72 -15.42
N GLY A 83 -7.33 6.14 -14.17
CA GLY A 83 -6.66 5.60 -13.00
C GLY A 83 -5.54 6.51 -12.46
N PRO A 84 -5.03 6.22 -11.26
CA PRO A 84 -4.05 7.04 -10.59
C PRO A 84 -2.72 7.10 -11.35
N ARG A 85 -2.18 8.31 -11.51
CA ARG A 85 -0.80 8.52 -11.97
C ARG A 85 0.13 8.52 -10.77
N VAL A 86 1.22 7.77 -10.87
CA VAL A 86 2.22 7.65 -9.80
C VAL A 86 3.51 8.32 -10.23
N ARG A 87 4.05 9.19 -9.37
CA ARG A 87 5.38 9.79 -9.51
C ARG A 87 6.18 9.51 -8.24
N LEU A 88 7.37 8.95 -8.41
CA LEU A 88 8.31 8.72 -7.31
C LEU A 88 9.27 9.91 -7.24
N VAL A 89 9.51 10.40 -6.03
CA VAL A 89 10.50 11.42 -5.73
C VAL A 89 11.49 10.77 -4.77
N PRO A 90 12.72 10.45 -5.24
CA PRO A 90 13.74 9.84 -4.39
C PRO A 90 13.95 10.65 -3.11
N PRO A 91 14.30 9.98 -1.98
CA PRO A 91 14.62 10.68 -0.76
C PRO A 91 15.77 11.67 -1.02
N GLN A 92 15.59 12.92 -0.63
CA GLN A 92 16.67 13.90 -0.65
C GLN A 92 17.68 13.49 0.45
N PRO A 93 18.99 13.57 0.19
CA PRO A 93 19.96 13.45 1.26
C PRO A 93 19.68 14.52 2.33
N PRO A 94 19.96 14.23 3.62
CA PRO A 94 19.84 15.25 4.66
C PRO A 94 20.71 16.46 4.31
N PRO A 95 20.27 17.68 4.66
CA PRO A 95 21.03 18.91 4.43
C PRO A 95 22.39 18.90 5.16
#